data_AF-A0A183UD84-F1
#
_entry.id   AF-A0A183UD84-F1
#
_cell.length_a   1.000
_cell.length_b   1.000
_cell.length_c   1.000
_cell.angle_alpha   90.00
_cell.angle_beta   90.00
_cell.angle_gamma   90.00
#
_symmetry.space_group_name_H-M   'P 1'
#
loop_
_entity.id
_entity.type
_entity.pdbx_description
1 polymer ?
#
loop_
_entity_poly.entity_id
_entity_poly.type
_entity_poly.pdbx_seq_one_letter_code
_entity_poly.pdbx_strand_id
1 'polypeptide(L)'
;MVLLITDDYSLSAHLSDAGNKLVVIDFYADWCGPCRYIAPIFERFAEQYTEAFFIKVNVDVCRQTSALYGVQAMPTFVFVKNNQEVDRLMGADASELERKIVRHITTNAATSADSQKVATLEERQFLEKFVYYSQMMQKYEDEVAQTLAVSVMPSEQLKEKSIRCGTVDQFELLRNLLSWFKTEFFHWVDTPTCESCGTVTLSSSRTNGMPTEEEKEFGANRVEVYVCKRCLREVRFPRYNDPTKLLETRCESLKEGSLWRMGKLFRVMLPGASVGNSVSVLSKVNFILRQQRDSSVFSRWIYDKSDHVWCEVWVNDMDRWVHCDPCENVIDTPLLYEKGWGKKLSYVIAFGNDHVRDVTWRYTFDHLEVVKRRTACREAVLRNFIKKLNARYERLMSVERKTEMDQRYLKELIEFLSPNMQLRLNNEAERQGRTTGAAEWREARRELGAASKSCTTSVILRPNDNELAAKFLRMEYNCAKNEYKRGDNVVRGWESLINKHKDVFRKEETDKDVAYLCRKEGKPAGELCWSFDLEGLSIKTFSVQLKGIAKYEGGNVTVSVCCGDMCNILPESGELTLNSLKDGRVDVKVMFTGGKGQLAWQHAQLFRSELNSLEPGLIVIVQLH
;
A
#
# COMPACT_ATOMS: atom_id res chain seq x y z
N MET A 1 -40.05 -22.66 5.89
CA MET A 1 -40.05 -24.04 6.45
C MET A 1 -40.54 -23.96 7.88
N VAL A 2 -41.55 -24.75 8.24
CA VAL A 2 -42.09 -24.81 9.61
C VAL A 2 -41.42 -25.95 10.37
N LEU A 3 -40.92 -25.66 11.57
CA LEU A 3 -40.30 -26.65 12.44
C LEU A 3 -41.35 -27.22 13.41
N LEU A 4 -41.45 -28.54 13.50
CA LEU A 4 -42.37 -29.21 14.43
C LEU A 4 -41.60 -29.67 15.67
N ILE A 5 -42.07 -29.27 16.84
CA ILE A 5 -41.53 -29.72 18.13
C ILE A 5 -42.29 -30.96 18.59
N THR A 6 -41.55 -32.02 18.93
CA THR A 6 -42.10 -33.34 19.30
C THR A 6 -41.84 -33.73 20.76
N ASP A 7 -41.25 -32.85 21.56
CA ASP A 7 -40.90 -33.08 22.97
C ASP A 7 -40.82 -31.77 23.76
N ASP A 8 -40.74 -31.84 25.10
CA ASP A 8 -40.74 -30.67 25.99
C ASP A 8 -39.36 -29.99 26.16
N TYR A 9 -38.29 -30.54 25.58
CA TYR A 9 -36.92 -30.07 25.84
C TYR A 9 -36.30 -29.34 24.63
N SER A 10 -36.70 -29.68 23.41
CA SER A 10 -36.07 -29.20 22.17
C SER A 10 -36.40 -27.77 21.79
N LEU A 11 -37.51 -27.18 22.26
CA LEU A 11 -37.88 -25.80 21.92
C LEU A 11 -36.78 -24.79 22.30
N SER A 12 -36.16 -24.96 23.47
CA SER A 12 -35.13 -24.05 23.98
C SER A 12 -33.86 -24.00 23.10
N ALA A 13 -33.49 -25.12 22.49
CA ALA A 13 -32.37 -25.21 21.57
C ALA A 13 -32.67 -24.47 20.25
N HIS A 14 -33.87 -24.66 19.70
CA HIS A 14 -34.28 -24.00 18.45
C HIS A 14 -34.47 -22.48 18.60
N LEU A 15 -34.85 -22.01 19.79
CA LEU A 15 -34.87 -20.58 20.11
C LEU A 15 -33.46 -19.99 20.12
N SER A 16 -32.47 -20.72 20.66
CA SER A 16 -31.06 -20.30 20.63
C SER A 16 -30.50 -20.24 19.20
N ASP A 17 -30.84 -21.22 18.34
CA ASP A 17 -30.39 -21.26 16.94
C ASP A 17 -30.94 -20.10 16.09
N ALA A 18 -32.09 -19.54 16.47
CA ALA A 18 -32.70 -18.41 15.77
C ALA A 18 -31.93 -17.09 15.96
N GLY A 19 -31.06 -16.99 16.97
CA GLY A 19 -30.30 -15.79 17.28
C GLY A 19 -31.19 -14.55 17.48
N ASN A 20 -30.97 -13.52 16.67
CA ASN A 20 -31.72 -12.26 16.75
C ASN A 20 -32.96 -12.19 15.83
N LYS A 21 -33.27 -13.27 15.10
CA LYS A 21 -34.43 -13.32 14.20
C LYS A 21 -35.71 -13.48 15.01
N LEU A 22 -36.83 -13.07 14.41
CA LEU A 22 -38.15 -13.29 15.00
C LEU A 22 -38.46 -14.79 14.97
N VAL A 23 -38.93 -15.35 16.08
CA VAL A 23 -39.51 -16.70 16.13
C VAL A 23 -41.00 -16.58 16.39
N VAL A 24 -41.82 -17.23 15.59
CA VAL A 24 -43.27 -17.29 15.73
C VAL A 24 -43.64 -18.73 16.06
N ILE A 25 -44.19 -18.94 17.25
CA ILE A 25 -44.55 -20.26 17.78
C ILE A 25 -46.07 -20.40 17.74
N ASP A 26 -46.59 -21.40 17.03
CA ASP A 26 -47.99 -21.81 17.01
C ASP A 26 -48.22 -22.96 18.00
N PHE A 27 -48.90 -22.68 19.11
CA PHE A 27 -49.38 -23.68 20.06
C PHE A 27 -50.76 -24.19 19.61
N TYR A 28 -50.82 -25.45 19.19
CA TYR A 28 -51.98 -26.05 18.56
C TYR A 28 -52.37 -27.41 19.18
N ALA A 29 -53.57 -27.88 18.85
CA ALA A 29 -54.03 -29.23 19.18
C ALA A 29 -54.75 -29.87 17.97
N ASP A 30 -54.60 -31.18 17.76
CA ASP A 30 -55.13 -31.86 16.57
C ASP A 30 -56.67 -31.87 16.52
N TRP A 31 -57.31 -31.84 17.69
CA TRP A 31 -58.76 -31.79 17.84
C TRP A 31 -59.33 -30.36 17.71
N CYS A 32 -58.50 -29.31 17.64
CA CYS A 32 -58.96 -27.94 17.59
C CYS A 32 -59.33 -27.52 16.16
N GLY A 33 -60.62 -27.23 15.93
CA GLY A 33 -61.14 -26.75 14.64
C GLY A 33 -60.45 -25.47 14.13
N PRO A 34 -60.39 -24.39 14.94
CA PRO A 34 -59.66 -23.17 14.59
C PRO A 34 -58.18 -23.38 14.23
N CYS A 35 -57.48 -24.33 14.88
CA CYS A 35 -56.10 -24.67 14.53
C CYS A 35 -55.98 -25.24 13.11
N ARG A 36 -56.92 -26.10 12.69
CA ARG A 36 -56.93 -26.66 11.34
C ARG A 36 -57.16 -25.60 10.27
N TYR A 37 -57.95 -24.57 10.57
CA TYR A 37 -58.20 -23.46 9.67
C TYR A 37 -56.94 -22.60 9.44
N ILE A 38 -56.23 -22.26 10.51
CA ILE A 38 -55.07 -21.35 10.43
C ILE A 38 -53.77 -22.04 9.99
N ALA A 39 -53.64 -23.36 10.18
CA ALA A 39 -52.44 -24.13 9.85
C ALA A 39 -51.89 -23.91 8.42
N PRO A 40 -52.69 -24.02 7.33
CA PRO A 40 -52.16 -23.79 5.98
C PRO A 40 -51.74 -22.34 5.74
N ILE A 41 -52.37 -21.38 6.45
CA ILE A 41 -52.01 -19.96 6.36
C ILE A 41 -50.66 -19.72 7.07
N PHE A 42 -50.46 -20.35 8.22
CA PHE A 42 -49.20 -20.30 8.97
C PHE A 42 -48.04 -20.90 8.17
N GLU A 43 -48.26 -22.03 7.49
CA GLU A 43 -47.27 -22.63 6.59
C GLU A 43 -46.92 -21.70 5.42
N ARG A 44 -47.92 -21.06 4.81
CA ARG A 44 -47.71 -20.05 3.76
C ARG A 44 -46.91 -18.85 4.27
N PHE A 45 -47.18 -18.36 5.48
CA PHE A 45 -46.38 -17.28 6.08
C PHE A 45 -44.93 -17.71 6.34
N ALA A 46 -44.69 -18.96 6.69
CA ALA A 46 -43.35 -19.50 6.85
C ALA A 46 -42.56 -19.63 5.54
N GLU A 47 -43.23 -19.63 4.39
CA GLU A 47 -42.61 -19.54 3.07
C GLU A 47 -42.41 -18.08 2.65
N GLN A 48 -43.36 -17.20 2.96
CA GLN A 48 -43.34 -15.79 2.59
C GLN A 48 -42.32 -14.97 3.40
N TYR A 49 -42.18 -15.25 4.70
CA TYR A 49 -41.36 -14.47 5.62
C TYR A 49 -40.12 -15.24 6.07
N THR A 50 -39.19 -15.48 5.13
CA THR A 50 -37.97 -16.28 5.37
C THR A 50 -36.98 -15.69 6.38
N GLU A 51 -37.19 -14.43 6.78
CA GLU A 51 -36.42 -13.74 7.81
C GLU A 51 -36.87 -14.03 9.25
N ALA A 52 -37.99 -14.76 9.41
CA ALA A 52 -38.48 -15.27 10.68
C ALA A 52 -38.47 -16.82 10.72
N PHE A 53 -38.37 -17.38 11.92
CA PHE A 53 -38.55 -18.80 12.17
C PHE A 53 -39.98 -19.09 12.57
N PHE A 54 -40.53 -20.19 12.06
CA PHE A 54 -41.89 -20.63 12.33
C PHE A 54 -41.85 -22.00 12.97
N ILE A 55 -42.46 -22.12 14.14
CA ILE A 55 -42.44 -23.33 14.97
C ILE A 55 -43.87 -23.73 15.30
N LYS A 56 -44.18 -25.02 15.24
CA LYS A 56 -45.44 -25.58 15.74
C LYS A 56 -45.17 -26.45 16.96
N VAL A 57 -45.97 -26.26 18.01
CA VAL A 57 -45.90 -26.99 19.27
C VAL A 57 -47.28 -27.59 19.55
N ASN A 58 -47.35 -28.92 19.60
CA ASN A 58 -48.58 -29.61 19.95
C ASN A 58 -48.75 -29.61 21.48
N VAL A 59 -49.82 -29.00 21.98
CA VAL A 59 -50.07 -28.85 23.43
C VAL A 59 -50.34 -30.19 24.13
N ASP A 60 -50.82 -31.20 23.42
CA ASP A 60 -51.09 -32.53 23.97
C ASP A 60 -49.78 -33.32 24.20
N VAL A 61 -48.75 -33.03 23.39
CA VAL A 61 -47.41 -33.64 23.43
C VAL A 61 -46.46 -32.85 24.34
N CYS A 62 -46.38 -31.53 24.15
CA CYS A 62 -45.45 -30.64 24.84
C CYS A 62 -46.17 -29.90 25.99
N ARG A 63 -46.63 -30.66 26.99
CA ARG A 63 -47.47 -30.15 28.07
C ARG A 63 -46.72 -29.20 29.00
N GLN A 64 -45.47 -29.51 29.34
CA GLN A 64 -44.67 -28.66 30.23
C GLN A 64 -44.33 -27.33 29.57
N THR A 65 -43.97 -27.36 28.29
CA THR A 65 -43.67 -26.19 27.48
C THR A 65 -44.91 -25.30 27.34
N SER A 66 -46.06 -25.90 27.08
CA SER A 66 -47.34 -25.18 26.94
C SER A 66 -47.76 -24.51 28.25
N ALA A 67 -47.53 -25.18 29.40
CA ALA A 67 -47.74 -24.59 30.71
C ALA A 67 -46.77 -23.43 31.01
N LEU A 68 -45.49 -23.56 30.64
CA LEU A 68 -44.46 -22.52 30.82
C LEU A 68 -44.81 -21.24 30.05
N TYR A 69 -45.32 -21.38 28.82
CA TYR A 69 -45.77 -20.25 28.00
C TYR A 69 -47.18 -19.76 28.36
N GLY A 70 -47.83 -20.35 29.37
CA GLY A 70 -49.15 -19.95 29.84
C GLY A 70 -50.24 -20.07 28.77
N VAL A 71 -50.21 -21.15 27.97
CA VAL A 71 -51.19 -21.40 26.91
C VAL A 71 -52.52 -21.83 27.53
N GLN A 72 -53.57 -21.05 27.31
CA GLN A 72 -54.93 -21.31 27.86
C GLN A 72 -55.98 -21.60 26.78
N ALA A 73 -55.67 -21.31 25.52
CA ALA A 73 -56.55 -21.51 24.38
C ALA A 73 -55.73 -21.82 23.12
N MET A 74 -56.31 -22.56 22.17
CA MET A 74 -55.64 -22.93 20.93
C MET A 74 -56.46 -22.42 19.73
N PRO A 75 -55.81 -21.87 18.68
CA PRO A 75 -54.37 -21.63 18.59
C PRO A 75 -53.94 -20.43 19.45
N THR A 76 -52.74 -20.49 20.01
CA THR A 76 -52.05 -19.32 20.57
C THR A 76 -50.72 -19.16 19.86
N PHE A 77 -50.48 -17.97 19.32
CA PHE A 77 -49.23 -17.60 18.70
C PHE A 77 -48.39 -16.76 19.67
N VAL A 78 -47.13 -17.16 19.87
CA VAL A 78 -46.17 -16.42 20.67
C VAL A 78 -45.04 -15.94 19.79
N PHE A 79 -44.71 -14.66 19.91
CA PHE A 79 -43.63 -14.01 19.17
C PHE A 79 -42.44 -13.84 20.09
N VAL A 80 -41.31 -14.45 19.75
CA VAL A 80 -40.11 -14.46 20.57
C VAL A 80 -38.95 -13.81 19.82
N LYS A 81 -38.17 -12.99 20.53
CA LYS A 81 -36.88 -12.46 20.08
C LYS A 81 -35.89 -12.45 21.23
N ASN A 82 -34.64 -12.81 20.97
CA ASN A 82 -33.57 -12.86 21.99
C ASN A 82 -34.02 -13.63 23.25
N ASN A 83 -34.72 -14.76 23.05
CA ASN A 83 -35.32 -15.58 24.11
C ASN A 83 -36.33 -14.87 25.03
N GLN A 84 -36.93 -13.77 24.57
CA GLN A 84 -38.00 -13.05 25.28
C GLN A 84 -39.27 -12.96 24.42
N GLU A 85 -40.43 -13.17 25.05
CA GLU A 85 -41.73 -12.94 24.43
C GLU A 85 -41.91 -11.43 24.18
N VAL A 86 -42.06 -11.06 22.91
CA VAL A 86 -42.25 -9.67 22.46
C VAL A 86 -43.70 -9.36 22.06
N ASP A 87 -44.50 -10.39 21.80
CA ASP A 87 -45.92 -10.26 21.47
C ASP A 87 -46.64 -11.62 21.55
N ARG A 88 -47.97 -11.57 21.57
CA ARG A 88 -48.86 -12.72 21.61
C ARG A 88 -50.13 -12.47 20.79
N LEU A 89 -50.70 -13.55 20.27
CA LEU A 89 -52.04 -13.57 19.67
C LEU A 89 -52.76 -14.85 20.08
N MET A 90 -53.99 -14.74 20.59
CA MET A 90 -54.86 -15.88 20.86
C MET A 90 -55.97 -15.93 19.81
N GLY A 91 -56.25 -17.13 19.29
CA GLY A 91 -57.29 -17.36 18.28
C GLY A 91 -56.76 -17.36 16.84
N ALA A 92 -57.61 -17.86 15.93
CA ALA A 92 -57.28 -18.07 14.52
C ALA A 92 -57.58 -16.82 13.67
N ASP A 93 -56.86 -15.72 13.92
CA ASP A 93 -56.96 -14.48 13.13
C ASP A 93 -55.74 -14.32 12.20
N ALA A 94 -55.93 -14.62 10.92
CA ALA A 94 -54.86 -14.56 9.92
C ALA A 94 -54.32 -13.14 9.67
N SER A 95 -55.21 -12.14 9.64
CA SER A 95 -54.86 -10.75 9.33
C SER A 95 -54.04 -10.14 10.45
N GLU A 96 -54.46 -10.37 11.70
CA GLU A 96 -53.75 -9.87 12.88
C GLU A 96 -52.41 -10.60 13.08
N LEU A 97 -52.35 -11.90 12.77
CA LEU A 97 -51.13 -12.68 12.76
C LEU A 97 -50.10 -12.11 11.77
N GLU A 98 -50.49 -11.87 10.52
CA GLU A 98 -49.62 -11.26 9.49
C GLU A 98 -49.14 -9.86 9.91
N ARG A 99 -50.06 -9.03 10.42
CA ARG A 99 -49.74 -7.67 10.88
C ARG A 99 -48.67 -7.68 11.98
N LYS A 100 -48.77 -8.60 12.95
CA LYS A 100 -47.78 -8.76 14.02
C LYS A 100 -46.44 -9.28 13.48
N ILE A 101 -46.46 -10.25 12.55
CA ILE A 101 -45.25 -10.76 11.88
C ILE A 101 -44.51 -9.60 11.20
N VAL A 102 -45.19 -8.84 10.33
CA VAL A 102 -44.62 -7.71 9.58
C VAL A 102 -44.10 -6.61 10.51
N ARG A 103 -44.87 -6.26 11.55
CA ARG A 103 -44.45 -5.26 12.55
C ARG A 103 -43.11 -5.65 13.17
N HIS A 104 -42.99 -6.88 13.66
CA HIS A 104 -41.79 -7.32 14.38
C HIS A 104 -40.61 -7.60 13.46
N ILE A 105 -40.84 -7.99 12.20
CA ILE A 105 -39.77 -8.03 11.19
C ILE A 105 -39.24 -6.61 10.89
N THR A 106 -40.13 -5.65 10.67
CA THR A 106 -39.78 -4.26 10.32
C THR A 106 -39.12 -3.50 11.48
N THR A 107 -39.59 -3.71 12.72
CA THR A 107 -38.95 -3.15 13.92
C THR A 107 -37.54 -3.74 14.11
N ASN A 108 -37.28 -4.99 13.73
CA ASN A 108 -35.91 -5.50 13.71
C ASN A 108 -35.04 -4.71 12.71
N ALA A 109 -35.54 -4.42 11.51
CA ALA A 109 -34.80 -3.61 10.53
C ALA A 109 -34.52 -2.18 11.01
N ALA A 110 -35.49 -1.50 11.64
CA ALA A 110 -35.31 -0.12 12.12
C ALA A 110 -34.44 -0.02 13.39
N THR A 111 -34.67 -0.87 14.39
CA THR A 111 -33.93 -0.82 15.66
C THR A 111 -32.50 -1.35 15.52
N SER A 112 -32.28 -2.35 14.66
CA SER A 112 -30.92 -2.82 14.32
C SER A 112 -30.18 -1.83 13.41
N ALA A 113 -30.86 -1.18 12.47
CA ALA A 113 -30.22 -0.19 11.59
C ALA A 113 -29.85 1.11 12.30
N ASP A 114 -30.57 1.55 13.33
CA ASP A 114 -30.20 2.75 14.10
C ASP A 114 -29.14 2.48 15.17
N SER A 115 -29.18 1.32 15.85
CA SER A 115 -28.09 0.90 16.75
C SER A 115 -26.80 0.50 16.00
N GLN A 116 -26.89 0.11 14.72
CA GLN A 116 -25.71 -0.04 13.84
C GLN A 116 -25.11 1.27 13.31
N LYS A 117 -25.78 2.42 13.46
CA LYS A 117 -25.26 3.73 13.02
C LYS A 117 -24.61 4.54 14.13
N VAL A 118 -24.88 4.23 15.39
CA VAL A 118 -24.25 4.88 16.54
C VAL A 118 -22.84 4.32 16.69
N ALA A 119 -21.84 5.21 16.60
CA ALA A 119 -20.43 4.85 16.73
C ALA A 119 -20.11 4.45 18.19
N THR A 120 -19.29 3.41 18.37
CA THR A 120 -18.65 3.12 19.67
C THR A 120 -17.57 4.16 19.99
N LEU A 121 -16.95 4.09 21.16
CA LEU A 121 -15.85 4.98 21.55
C LEU A 121 -14.64 4.81 20.62
N GLU A 122 -14.28 3.58 20.28
CA GLU A 122 -13.16 3.25 19.40
C GLU A 122 -13.43 3.73 17.97
N GLU A 123 -14.66 3.52 17.48
CA GLU A 123 -15.08 4.02 16.17
C GLU A 123 -15.06 5.54 16.13
N ARG A 124 -15.47 6.20 17.22
CA ARG A 124 -15.39 7.66 17.35
C ARG A 124 -13.96 8.16 17.26
N GLN A 125 -13.02 7.56 18.00
CA GLN A 125 -11.59 7.93 17.93
C GLN A 125 -11.02 7.75 16.52
N PHE A 126 -11.47 6.72 15.80
CA PHE A 126 -11.10 6.54 14.40
C PHE A 126 -11.66 7.65 13.49
N LEU A 127 -12.94 8.00 13.66
CA LEU A 127 -13.64 9.01 12.86
C LEU A 127 -13.22 10.45 13.18
N GLU A 128 -12.74 10.74 14.39
CA GLU A 128 -12.24 12.07 14.78
C GLU A 128 -11.07 12.53 13.89
N LYS A 129 -10.25 11.59 13.40
CA LYS A 129 -9.18 11.88 12.43
C LYS A 129 -9.73 12.49 11.14
N PHE A 130 -10.94 12.11 10.73
CA PHE A 130 -11.54 12.56 9.48
C PHE A 130 -11.95 14.03 9.59
N VAL A 131 -12.44 14.44 10.76
CA VAL A 131 -12.74 15.85 11.05
C VAL A 131 -11.46 16.68 11.06
N TYR A 132 -10.40 16.16 11.69
CA TYR A 132 -9.10 16.83 11.70
C TYR A 132 -8.54 17.06 10.29
N TYR A 133 -8.51 16.02 9.44
CA TYR A 133 -8.00 16.15 8.07
C TYR A 133 -8.89 17.04 7.20
N SER A 134 -10.21 16.98 7.41
CA SER A 134 -11.18 17.87 6.77
C SER A 134 -10.90 19.35 7.06
N GLN A 135 -10.59 19.68 8.32
CA GLN A 135 -10.22 21.04 8.73
C GLN A 135 -8.84 21.44 8.19
N MET A 136 -7.91 20.50 8.14
CA MET A 136 -6.59 20.73 7.58
C MET A 136 -6.64 21.14 6.10
N MET A 137 -7.57 20.59 5.31
CA MET A 137 -7.74 20.99 3.90
C MET A 137 -8.06 22.47 3.74
N GLN A 138 -8.83 23.05 4.67
CA GLN A 138 -9.14 24.48 4.64
C GLN A 138 -7.90 25.35 4.81
N LYS A 139 -6.87 24.87 5.53
CA LYS A 139 -5.60 25.60 5.70
C LYS A 139 -4.75 25.64 4.43
N TYR A 140 -4.95 24.69 3.50
CA TYR A 140 -4.25 24.71 2.20
C TYR A 140 -4.90 25.66 1.19
N GLU A 141 -6.05 26.23 1.55
CA GLU A 141 -6.70 27.31 0.83
C GLU A 141 -6.29 28.70 1.34
N ASP A 142 -5.31 28.76 2.25
CA ASP A 142 -4.72 30.02 2.68
C ASP A 142 -4.06 30.75 1.50
N GLU A 143 -4.49 31.98 1.25
CA GLU A 143 -4.07 32.78 0.09
C GLU A 143 -2.57 33.08 0.12
N VAL A 144 -2.01 33.31 1.32
CA VAL A 144 -0.59 33.58 1.49
C VAL A 144 0.22 32.34 1.16
N ALA A 145 -0.16 31.19 1.71
CA ALA A 145 0.49 29.91 1.43
C ALA A 145 0.45 29.56 -0.08
N GLN A 146 -0.70 29.74 -0.74
CA GLN A 146 -0.83 29.52 -2.18
C GLN A 146 0.05 30.49 -2.99
N THR A 147 0.07 31.76 -2.62
CA THR A 147 0.88 32.78 -3.31
C THR A 147 2.37 32.48 -3.17
N LEU A 148 2.82 32.10 -1.97
CA LEU A 148 4.21 31.69 -1.72
C LEU A 148 4.57 30.40 -2.46
N ALA A 149 3.65 29.44 -2.55
CA ALA A 149 3.88 28.22 -3.33
C ALA A 149 4.06 28.53 -4.82
N VAL A 150 3.24 29.43 -5.38
CA VAL A 150 3.35 29.85 -6.78
C VAL A 150 4.63 30.62 -7.06
N SER A 151 5.09 31.47 -6.14
CA SER A 151 6.29 32.28 -6.34
C SER A 151 7.57 31.45 -6.45
N VAL A 152 7.59 30.24 -5.87
CA VAL A 152 8.74 29.32 -5.95
C VAL A 152 8.64 28.32 -7.11
N MET A 153 7.45 28.15 -7.70
CA MET A 153 7.23 27.20 -8.80
C MET A 153 7.68 27.78 -10.15
N PRO A 154 8.43 27.03 -10.99
CA PRO A 154 8.80 27.43 -12.35
C PRO A 154 7.62 27.27 -13.32
N SER A 155 6.56 28.01 -13.05
CA SER A 155 5.23 27.92 -13.64
C SER A 155 5.22 27.93 -15.16
N GLU A 156 5.93 28.89 -15.76
CA GLU A 156 5.94 29.07 -17.21
C GLU A 156 6.71 27.94 -17.91
N GLN A 157 7.86 27.53 -17.36
CA GLN A 157 8.64 26.41 -17.89
C GLN A 157 7.86 25.09 -17.83
N LEU A 158 7.13 24.86 -16.72
CA LEU A 158 6.28 23.67 -16.57
C LEU A 158 5.14 23.67 -17.59
N LYS A 159 4.50 24.82 -17.84
CA LYS A 159 3.45 24.94 -18.86
C LYS A 159 4.00 24.68 -20.26
N GLU A 160 5.11 25.32 -20.64
CA GLU A 160 5.74 25.17 -21.96
C GLU A 160 6.08 23.72 -22.26
N LYS A 161 6.67 23.00 -21.29
CA LYS A 161 6.98 21.56 -21.40
C LYS A 161 5.74 20.67 -21.51
N SER A 162 4.56 21.21 -21.21
CA SER A 162 3.30 20.47 -21.12
C SER A 162 2.32 20.80 -22.25
N ILE A 163 2.74 21.57 -23.25
CA ILE A 163 1.90 21.87 -24.42
C ILE A 163 1.83 20.65 -25.33
N ARG A 164 0.61 20.21 -25.64
CA ARG A 164 0.33 19.23 -26.70
C ARG A 164 -0.76 19.78 -27.61
N CYS A 165 -0.57 19.66 -28.92
CA CYS A 165 -1.52 20.16 -29.93
C CYS A 165 -1.93 21.65 -29.75
N GLY A 166 -1.04 22.49 -29.22
CA GLY A 166 -1.28 23.93 -29.03
C GLY A 166 -2.03 24.30 -27.74
N THR A 167 -2.39 23.33 -26.90
CA THR A 167 -3.01 23.56 -25.58
C THR A 167 -2.21 22.88 -24.47
N VAL A 168 -2.33 23.36 -23.23
CA VAL A 168 -1.66 22.72 -22.09
C VAL A 168 -2.38 21.43 -21.72
N ASP A 169 -1.69 20.29 -21.81
CA ASP A 169 -2.17 18.98 -21.40
C ASP A 169 -2.09 18.88 -19.86
N GLN A 170 -3.24 18.76 -19.19
CA GLN A 170 -3.30 18.78 -17.72
C GLN A 170 -2.55 17.60 -17.09
N PHE A 171 -2.60 16.43 -17.72
CA PHE A 171 -1.90 15.24 -17.26
C PHE A 171 -0.39 15.40 -17.35
N GLU A 172 0.10 15.96 -18.46
CA GLU A 172 1.51 16.27 -18.68
C GLU A 172 2.04 17.32 -17.71
N LEU A 173 1.24 18.37 -17.46
CA LEU A 173 1.58 19.40 -16.49
C LEU A 173 1.74 18.82 -15.09
N LEU A 174 0.85 17.91 -14.70
CA LEU A 174 0.92 17.23 -13.41
C LEU A 174 2.13 16.31 -13.31
N ARG A 175 2.45 15.57 -14.39
CA ARG A 175 3.64 14.72 -14.49
C ARG A 175 4.93 15.54 -14.36
N ASN A 176 5.01 16.67 -15.06
CA ASN A 176 6.16 17.57 -15.00
C ASN A 176 6.30 18.26 -13.63
N LEU A 177 5.17 18.63 -13.01
CA LEU A 177 5.15 19.17 -11.65
C LEU A 177 5.65 18.16 -10.62
N LEU A 178 5.21 16.90 -10.69
CA LEU A 178 5.70 15.81 -9.83
C LEU A 178 7.21 15.62 -9.98
N SER A 179 7.70 15.60 -11.23
CA SER A 179 9.12 15.47 -11.52
C SER A 179 9.92 16.61 -10.90
N TRP A 180 9.56 17.86 -11.21
CA TRP A 180 10.23 19.04 -10.66
C TRP A 180 10.21 19.05 -9.12
N PHE A 181 9.06 18.74 -8.52
CA PHE A 181 8.92 18.71 -7.07
C PHE A 181 9.91 17.74 -6.43
N LYS A 182 10.09 16.55 -7.03
CA LYS A 182 10.97 15.51 -6.53
C LYS A 182 12.45 15.74 -6.84
N THR A 183 12.78 16.24 -8.03
CA THR A 183 14.17 16.30 -8.51
C THR A 183 14.87 17.63 -8.27
N GLU A 184 14.11 18.72 -8.16
CA GLU A 184 14.66 20.08 -8.11
C GLU A 184 14.21 20.87 -6.87
N PHE A 185 12.98 20.68 -6.41
CA PHE A 185 12.43 21.49 -5.32
C PHE A 185 12.69 20.89 -3.93
N PHE A 186 12.29 19.62 -3.72
CA PHE A 186 12.25 19.01 -2.41
C PHE A 186 13.32 17.93 -2.25
N HIS A 187 14.17 18.08 -1.22
CA HIS A 187 15.31 17.20 -1.01
C HIS A 187 15.10 16.32 0.24
N TRP A 188 15.36 15.03 0.08
CA TRP A 188 15.34 14.08 1.20
C TRP A 188 16.62 14.22 2.04
N VAL A 189 16.46 14.30 3.37
CA VAL A 189 17.56 14.53 4.32
C VAL A 189 17.61 13.38 5.33
N ASP A 190 18.45 12.38 5.06
CA ASP A 190 18.67 11.26 5.97
C ASP A 190 19.30 11.71 7.29
N THR A 191 20.22 12.66 7.20
CA THR A 191 20.93 13.29 8.32
C THR A 191 21.20 14.74 7.93
N PRO A 192 20.82 15.73 8.77
CA PRO A 192 20.99 17.13 8.41
C PRO A 192 22.48 17.51 8.27
N THR A 193 22.77 18.55 7.51
CA THR A 193 24.11 19.14 7.43
C THR A 193 24.35 20.06 8.62
N CYS A 194 25.56 20.07 9.18
CA CYS A 194 25.90 21.04 10.22
C CYS A 194 26.07 22.45 9.62
N GLU A 195 25.17 23.37 9.94
CA GLU A 195 25.19 24.78 9.46
C GLU A 195 26.50 25.51 9.78
N SER A 196 27.16 25.12 10.87
CA SER A 196 28.39 25.78 11.32
C SER A 196 29.66 25.34 10.62
N CYS A 197 29.70 24.14 10.01
CA CYS A 197 30.94 23.61 9.41
C CYS A 197 30.73 22.85 8.10
N GLY A 198 29.49 22.77 7.60
CA GLY A 198 29.13 22.14 6.33
C GLY A 198 29.29 20.62 6.27
N THR A 199 29.60 19.95 7.40
CA THR A 199 29.92 18.51 7.39
C THR A 199 28.66 17.67 7.61
N VAL A 200 28.55 16.53 6.90
CA VAL A 200 27.44 15.55 6.98
C VAL A 200 27.63 14.46 8.06
N THR A 201 28.81 14.37 8.67
CA THR A 201 29.11 13.38 9.71
C THR A 201 28.53 13.82 11.07
N LEU A 202 27.26 13.49 11.30
CA LEU A 202 26.61 13.64 12.61
C LEU A 202 26.70 12.36 13.45
N SER A 203 26.51 12.48 14.76
CA SER A 203 26.44 11.37 15.71
C SER A 203 25.35 10.37 15.35
N SER A 204 25.65 9.07 15.46
CA SER A 204 24.68 8.00 15.26
C SER A 204 23.57 8.03 16.33
N SER A 205 23.89 8.61 17.50
CA SER A 205 22.97 8.77 18.64
C SER A 205 22.12 10.01 18.44
N ARG A 206 20.82 9.79 18.23
CA ARG A 206 19.77 10.81 18.08
C ARG A 206 19.00 10.93 19.38
N THR A 207 18.79 12.14 19.87
CA THR A 207 17.90 12.41 21.01
C THR A 207 16.66 13.17 20.55
N ASN A 208 15.53 12.93 21.23
CA ASN A 208 14.32 13.73 21.02
C ASN A 208 14.45 15.01 21.84
N GLY A 209 14.60 16.14 21.16
CA GLY A 209 14.62 17.47 21.77
C GLY A 209 13.20 17.99 22.02
N MET A 210 13.05 18.86 23.01
CA MET A 210 11.82 19.65 23.15
C MET A 210 11.76 20.74 22.06
N PRO A 211 10.59 20.93 21.41
CA PRO A 211 10.38 22.07 20.51
C PRO A 211 10.54 23.41 21.22
N THR A 212 11.22 24.37 20.58
CA THR A 212 11.24 25.78 21.00
C THR A 212 9.88 26.44 20.76
N GLU A 213 9.64 27.62 21.35
CA GLU A 213 8.38 28.36 21.11
C GLU A 213 8.19 28.72 19.63
N GLU A 214 9.26 29.15 18.96
CA GLU A 214 9.25 29.39 17.51
C GLU A 214 8.94 28.10 16.72
N GLU A 215 9.56 26.97 17.08
CA GLU A 215 9.31 25.70 16.39
C GLU A 215 7.84 25.23 16.57
N LYS A 216 7.25 25.46 17.74
CA LYS A 216 5.83 25.16 18.01
C LYS A 216 4.88 26.04 17.22
N GLU A 217 5.24 27.31 17.00
CA GLU A 217 4.44 28.25 16.19
C GLU A 217 4.25 27.71 14.77
N PHE A 218 5.28 27.10 14.19
CA PHE A 218 5.23 26.41 12.88
C PHE A 218 4.79 24.94 12.97
N GLY A 219 4.15 24.55 14.08
CA GLY A 219 3.52 23.25 14.28
C GLY A 219 4.48 22.08 14.46
N ALA A 220 5.73 22.31 14.88
CA ALA A 220 6.66 21.22 15.20
C ALA A 220 6.36 20.60 16.57
N ASN A 221 5.84 19.38 16.58
CA ASN A 221 5.58 18.62 17.80
C ASN A 221 6.75 17.73 18.23
N ARG A 222 7.74 17.53 17.33
CA ARG A 222 8.90 16.66 17.55
C ARG A 222 10.14 17.36 17.00
N VAL A 223 11.27 17.24 17.68
CA VAL A 223 12.56 17.74 17.19
C VAL A 223 13.59 16.65 17.33
N GLU A 224 14.30 16.37 16.24
CA GLU A 224 15.41 15.43 16.23
C GLU A 224 16.70 16.21 16.45
N VAL A 225 17.46 15.86 17.48
CA VAL A 225 18.72 16.52 17.81
C VAL A 225 19.88 15.58 17.52
N TYR A 226 20.87 16.12 16.82
CA TYR A 226 22.09 15.44 16.40
C TYR A 226 23.31 16.22 16.88
N VAL A 227 24.46 15.57 17.03
CA VAL A 227 25.73 16.23 17.38
C VAL A 227 26.70 16.11 16.21
N CYS A 228 27.26 17.23 15.76
CA CYS A 228 28.27 17.21 14.71
C CYS A 228 29.58 16.59 15.20
N LYS A 229 30.08 15.54 14.52
CA LYS A 229 31.35 14.89 14.91
C LYS A 229 32.59 15.77 14.73
N ARG A 230 32.49 16.83 13.93
CA ARG A 230 33.61 17.75 13.65
C ARG A 230 33.67 18.93 14.61
N CYS A 231 32.56 19.65 14.78
CA CYS A 231 32.53 20.88 15.58
C CYS A 231 31.78 20.75 16.91
N LEU A 232 31.26 19.55 17.21
CA LEU A 232 30.54 19.20 18.45
C LEU A 232 29.28 20.03 18.73
N ARG A 233 28.82 20.86 17.79
CA ARG A 233 27.58 21.61 17.92
C ARG A 233 26.37 20.72 17.72
N GLU A 234 25.30 21.06 18.42
CA GLU A 234 23.99 20.49 18.22
C GLU A 234 23.40 20.96 16.88
N VAL A 235 22.83 20.02 16.14
CA VAL A 235 22.07 20.25 14.91
C VAL A 235 20.64 19.82 15.19
N ARG A 236 19.70 20.76 15.15
CA ARG A 236 18.28 20.53 15.39
C ARG A 236 17.58 20.29 14.06
N PHE A 237 16.66 19.33 14.04
CA PHE A 237 15.81 19.04 12.90
C PHE A 237 14.34 19.03 13.34
N PRO A 238 13.70 20.21 13.41
CA PRO A 238 12.32 20.34 13.85
C PRO A 238 11.37 19.75 12.81
N ARG A 239 10.33 19.08 13.30
CA ARG A 239 9.38 18.39 12.45
C ARG A 239 8.13 19.27 12.23
N TYR A 240 8.24 20.29 11.38
CA TYR A 240 7.17 21.25 11.07
C TYR A 240 5.92 20.62 10.45
N ASN A 241 4.74 21.16 10.77
CA ASN A 241 3.48 20.79 10.11
C ASN A 241 2.88 21.93 9.29
N ASP A 242 3.43 23.13 9.44
CA ASP A 242 3.02 24.31 8.69
C ASP A 242 3.53 24.25 7.24
N PRO A 243 2.65 24.35 6.24
CA PRO A 243 3.04 24.28 4.84
C PRO A 243 3.92 25.45 4.38
N THR A 244 3.74 26.65 4.95
CA THR A 244 4.55 27.82 4.58
C THR A 244 5.99 27.66 5.07
N LYS A 245 6.18 27.11 6.27
CA LYS A 245 7.52 26.78 6.77
C LYS A 245 8.19 25.69 5.93
N LEU A 246 7.42 24.73 5.43
CA LEU A 246 7.92 23.67 4.54
C LEU A 246 8.34 24.19 3.15
N LEU A 247 7.71 25.27 2.64
CA LEU A 247 8.16 25.95 1.41
C LEU A 247 9.55 26.59 1.58
N GLU A 248 9.86 27.05 2.79
CA GLU A 248 11.16 27.63 3.14
C GLU A 248 12.24 26.55 3.32
N THR A 249 11.95 25.50 4.13
CA THR A 249 12.97 24.50 4.48
C THR A 249 13.28 23.55 3.34
N ARG A 250 12.33 23.28 2.43
CA ARG A 250 12.48 22.44 1.23
C ARG A 250 13.04 21.02 1.49
N CYS A 251 12.95 20.53 2.72
CA CYS A 251 13.53 19.26 3.12
C CYS A 251 12.77 18.53 4.22
N GLU A 252 12.98 17.21 4.31
CA GLU A 252 12.41 16.33 5.34
C GLU A 252 13.31 15.11 5.65
N SER A 253 13.19 14.54 6.87
CA SER A 253 13.96 13.36 7.32
C SER A 253 13.21 12.02 7.27
N LEU A 254 13.96 10.92 7.19
CA LEU A 254 13.53 9.53 6.91
C LEU A 254 12.62 8.79 7.91
N LYS A 255 12.28 9.31 9.09
CA LYS A 255 11.70 8.46 10.17
C LYS A 255 10.25 8.76 10.52
N GLU A 256 9.47 7.68 10.44
CA GLU A 256 8.14 7.42 11.00
C GLU A 256 7.16 8.58 10.85
N GLY A 257 6.26 8.43 9.88
CA GLY A 257 5.31 9.46 9.54
C GLY A 257 5.98 10.74 9.00
N SER A 258 6.65 10.67 7.86
CA SER A 258 7.26 11.86 7.23
C SER A 258 6.59 12.16 5.88
N LEU A 259 6.07 11.15 5.21
CA LEU A 259 5.35 11.28 3.92
C LEU A 259 4.18 12.27 3.96
N TRP A 260 3.65 12.56 5.17
CA TRP A 260 2.61 13.55 5.36
C TRP A 260 2.98 14.86 4.69
N ARG A 261 4.22 15.33 4.86
CA ARG A 261 4.55 16.73 4.62
C ARG A 261 4.87 17.02 3.18
N MET A 262 5.51 16.10 2.48
CA MET A 262 5.61 16.15 1.03
C MET A 262 4.22 16.15 0.38
N GLY A 263 3.32 15.27 0.82
CA GLY A 263 1.94 15.26 0.34
C GLY A 263 1.19 16.57 0.64
N LYS A 264 1.41 17.16 1.83
CA LYS A 264 0.83 18.45 2.23
C LYS A 264 1.39 19.63 1.43
N LEU A 265 2.71 19.68 1.24
CA LEU A 265 3.40 20.75 0.52
C LEU A 265 3.06 20.71 -0.97
N PHE A 266 3.07 19.53 -1.57
CA PHE A 266 2.60 19.33 -2.93
C PHE A 266 1.12 19.70 -3.07
N ARG A 267 0.28 19.36 -2.08
CA ARG A 267 -1.13 19.77 -2.07
C ARG A 267 -1.31 21.29 -2.03
N VAL A 268 -0.47 22.04 -1.31
CA VAL A 268 -0.50 23.52 -1.30
C VAL A 268 -0.14 24.09 -2.68
N MET A 269 0.74 23.41 -3.41
CA MET A 269 1.10 23.78 -4.79
C MET A 269 -0.01 23.46 -5.81
N LEU A 270 -0.96 22.59 -5.46
CA LEU A 270 -2.16 22.33 -6.25
C LEU A 270 -3.24 23.36 -5.87
N PRO A 271 -3.83 24.10 -6.82
CA PRO A 271 -4.87 25.05 -6.50
C PRO A 271 -6.11 24.32 -5.95
N GLY A 272 -6.80 24.95 -5.02
CA GLY A 272 -8.17 24.59 -4.69
C GLY A 272 -9.18 25.48 -5.40
N ALA A 273 -10.41 24.98 -5.54
CA ALA A 273 -11.55 25.79 -5.95
C ALA A 273 -12.09 26.54 -4.72
N SER A 274 -12.18 27.86 -4.81
CA SER A 274 -12.83 28.70 -3.81
C SER A 274 -14.34 28.53 -3.91
N VAL A 275 -14.98 28.05 -2.85
CA VAL A 275 -16.44 28.03 -2.70
C VAL A 275 -16.83 29.30 -1.93
N GLY A 276 -17.32 30.34 -2.61
CA GLY A 276 -17.82 31.54 -1.94
C GLY A 276 -18.13 32.70 -2.86
N ASN A 277 -19.41 33.06 -2.92
CA ASN A 277 -19.92 34.30 -3.49
C ASN A 277 -19.46 35.50 -2.64
N SER A 278 -18.37 36.17 -3.03
CA SER A 278 -18.18 37.58 -2.69
C SER A 278 -17.35 38.26 -3.76
N VAL A 279 -18.04 39.02 -4.60
CA VAL A 279 -17.44 39.98 -5.53
C VAL A 279 -16.92 41.14 -4.67
N SER A 280 -15.65 41.13 -4.29
CA SER A 280 -14.97 42.32 -3.75
C SER A 280 -13.46 42.34 -4.04
N VAL A 281 -13.11 43.14 -5.05
CA VAL A 281 -11.90 43.97 -5.23
C VAL A 281 -10.50 43.32 -5.31
N LEU A 282 -10.29 42.02 -5.05
CA LEU A 282 -8.97 41.36 -5.24
C LEU A 282 -8.98 40.20 -6.26
N SER A 283 -9.71 40.38 -7.36
CA SER A 283 -9.79 39.45 -8.49
C SER A 283 -8.53 39.36 -9.38
N LYS A 284 -7.31 39.51 -8.84
CA LYS A 284 -6.08 39.68 -9.65
C LYS A 284 -4.85 38.84 -9.31
N VAL A 285 -4.91 37.88 -8.38
CA VAL A 285 -3.77 36.96 -8.16
C VAL A 285 -4.20 35.54 -8.52
N ASN A 286 -3.92 35.15 -9.76
CA ASN A 286 -4.63 34.10 -10.48
C ASN A 286 -3.68 33.25 -11.35
N PHE A 287 -2.80 32.43 -10.79
CA PHE A 287 -1.77 31.74 -11.58
C PHE A 287 -1.44 30.42 -10.87
N ILE A 288 -1.55 29.21 -11.44
CA ILE A 288 -0.89 28.66 -12.65
C ILE A 288 -1.89 27.85 -13.51
N LEU A 289 -2.97 27.34 -12.91
CA LEU A 289 -3.98 26.48 -13.56
C LEU A 289 -5.31 27.21 -13.89
N ARG A 290 -5.52 28.42 -13.34
CA ARG A 290 -6.73 29.24 -13.52
C ARG A 290 -6.70 30.20 -14.72
N GLN A 291 -5.65 30.17 -15.54
CA GLN A 291 -5.47 31.09 -16.67
C GLN A 291 -6.30 30.75 -17.91
N GLN A 292 -6.98 29.59 -17.93
CA GLN A 292 -8.11 29.33 -18.83
C GLN A 292 -9.38 29.58 -18.01
N ARG A 293 -10.30 30.40 -18.53
CA ARG A 293 -11.55 30.84 -17.87
C ARG A 293 -12.50 29.71 -17.43
N ASP A 294 -12.10 28.44 -17.53
CA ASP A 294 -12.99 27.28 -17.36
C ASP A 294 -12.36 26.03 -16.71
N SER A 295 -11.12 26.06 -16.22
CA SER A 295 -10.47 24.87 -15.64
C SER A 295 -10.06 25.06 -14.19
N SER A 296 -11.02 24.85 -13.29
CA SER A 296 -10.75 24.62 -11.87
C SER A 296 -10.07 23.27 -11.69
N VAL A 297 -8.85 23.27 -11.16
CA VAL A 297 -8.18 22.03 -10.75
C VAL A 297 -8.65 21.68 -9.35
N PHE A 298 -9.13 20.45 -9.20
CA PHE A 298 -9.58 19.93 -7.92
C PHE A 298 -8.58 18.89 -7.45
N SER A 299 -8.21 18.96 -6.18
CA SER A 299 -7.29 18.02 -5.58
C SER A 299 -7.81 17.51 -4.24
N ARG A 300 -7.43 16.28 -3.92
CA ARG A 300 -7.73 15.63 -2.64
C ARG A 300 -6.43 15.19 -1.99
N TRP A 301 -6.40 15.30 -0.67
CA TRP A 301 -5.38 14.66 0.13
C TRP A 301 -5.86 13.27 0.55
N ILE A 302 -5.01 12.26 0.39
CA ILE A 302 -5.38 10.87 0.62
C ILE A 302 -4.73 10.35 1.91
N TYR A 303 -5.57 9.86 2.81
CA TYR A 303 -5.20 9.20 4.04
C TYR A 303 -5.26 7.69 3.86
N ASP A 304 -4.15 6.99 4.04
CA ASP A 304 -4.12 5.54 4.21
C ASP A 304 -3.84 5.20 5.68
N LYS A 305 -4.72 4.38 6.28
CA LYS A 305 -4.60 3.94 7.68
C LYS A 305 -3.27 3.24 7.97
N SER A 306 -2.63 2.64 6.97
CA SER A 306 -1.33 2.00 7.10
C SER A 306 -0.14 2.97 7.03
N ASP A 307 -0.33 4.25 7.40
CA ASP A 307 0.72 5.27 7.53
C ASP A 307 1.44 5.58 6.20
N HIS A 308 0.65 5.88 5.18
CA HIS A 308 1.11 6.50 3.93
C HIS A 308 0.10 7.57 3.50
N VAL A 309 0.54 8.55 2.71
CA VAL A 309 -0.33 9.59 2.18
C VAL A 309 0.11 9.99 0.80
N TRP A 310 -0.82 10.50 0.01
CA TRP A 310 -0.58 10.99 -1.35
C TRP A 310 -1.72 11.93 -1.76
N CYS A 311 -1.84 12.25 -3.06
CA CYS A 311 -2.87 13.14 -3.57
C CYS A 311 -3.68 12.50 -4.72
N GLU A 312 -4.89 12.98 -4.92
CA GLU A 312 -5.62 12.80 -6.19
C GLU A 312 -5.86 14.16 -6.83
N VAL A 313 -5.83 14.21 -8.16
CA VAL A 313 -6.16 15.41 -8.94
C VAL A 313 -7.23 15.06 -9.96
N TRP A 314 -8.26 15.89 -10.06
CA TRP A 314 -9.24 15.78 -11.12
C TRP A 314 -8.65 16.30 -12.43
N VAL A 315 -8.58 15.45 -13.44
CA VAL A 315 -8.10 15.80 -14.78
C VAL A 315 -9.31 15.86 -15.71
N ASN A 316 -9.62 17.05 -16.22
CA ASN A 316 -10.83 17.28 -17.01
C ASN A 316 -10.85 16.45 -18.29
N ASP A 317 -9.72 16.36 -19.00
CA ASP A 317 -9.61 15.63 -20.27
C ASP A 317 -9.79 14.12 -20.09
N MET A 318 -9.51 13.61 -18.88
CA MET A 318 -9.72 12.21 -18.50
C MET A 318 -11.04 11.97 -17.78
N ASP A 319 -11.74 13.04 -17.39
CA ASP A 319 -13.03 13.03 -16.71
C ASP A 319 -13.06 12.12 -15.47
N ARG A 320 -11.96 12.13 -14.69
CA ARG A 320 -11.79 11.31 -13.49
C ARG A 320 -10.73 11.86 -12.54
N TRP A 321 -10.72 11.29 -11.34
CA TRP A 321 -9.62 11.46 -10.39
C TRP A 321 -8.41 10.63 -10.81
N VAL A 322 -7.24 11.26 -10.76
CA VAL A 322 -5.94 10.67 -11.09
C VAL A 322 -5.10 10.63 -9.83
N HIS A 323 -4.61 9.44 -9.50
CA HIS A 323 -3.67 9.21 -8.40
C HIS A 323 -2.34 9.96 -8.65
N CYS A 324 -1.79 10.59 -7.62
CA CYS A 324 -0.50 11.29 -7.66
C CYS A 324 0.26 11.06 -6.35
N ASP A 325 1.46 10.48 -6.45
CA ASP A 325 2.38 10.30 -5.33
C ASP A 325 3.67 11.11 -5.56
N PRO A 326 3.80 12.31 -4.94
CA PRO A 326 4.98 13.16 -5.05
C PRO A 326 6.23 12.55 -4.42
N CYS A 327 6.07 11.64 -3.44
CA CYS A 327 7.21 11.02 -2.79
C CYS A 327 7.91 10.07 -3.76
N GLU A 328 7.11 9.32 -4.51
CA GLU A 328 7.58 8.31 -5.46
C GLU A 328 7.77 8.86 -6.88
N ASN A 329 7.33 10.10 -7.15
CA ASN A 329 7.26 10.69 -8.49
C ASN A 329 6.44 9.81 -9.45
N VAL A 330 5.24 9.43 -9.00
CA VAL A 330 4.36 8.52 -9.73
C VAL A 330 2.98 9.15 -9.93
N ILE A 331 2.41 8.93 -11.11
CA ILE A 331 1.07 9.40 -11.51
C ILE A 331 0.27 8.24 -12.08
N ASP A 332 -1.02 8.18 -11.75
CA ASP A 332 -2.01 7.25 -12.30
C ASP A 332 -1.73 5.74 -12.12
N THR A 333 -1.00 5.37 -11.08
CA THR A 333 -0.73 3.98 -10.68
C THR A 333 -1.38 3.60 -9.32
N PRO A 334 -2.71 3.61 -9.18
CA PRO A 334 -3.33 3.41 -7.88
C PRO A 334 -3.01 2.04 -7.25
N LEU A 335 -2.69 1.00 -8.04
CA LEU A 335 -2.33 -0.31 -7.49
C LEU A 335 -0.85 -0.44 -7.06
N LEU A 336 -0.05 0.64 -7.15
CA LEU A 336 1.34 0.70 -6.68
C LEU A 336 1.48 0.17 -5.25
N TYR A 337 0.52 0.48 -4.38
CA TYR A 337 0.61 0.15 -2.97
C TYR A 337 0.29 -1.31 -2.68
N GLU A 338 -0.82 -1.83 -3.20
CA GLU A 338 -1.22 -3.22 -2.93
C GLU A 338 -0.44 -4.22 -3.80
N LYS A 339 -0.26 -3.96 -5.10
CA LYS A 339 0.46 -4.86 -6.02
C LYS A 339 1.96 -4.60 -6.03
N GLY A 340 2.36 -3.33 -6.04
CA GLY A 340 3.77 -2.96 -6.07
C GLY A 340 4.42 -3.24 -4.72
N TRP A 341 3.92 -2.61 -3.66
CA TRP A 341 4.53 -2.72 -2.33
C TRP A 341 3.98 -3.89 -1.50
N GLY A 342 2.96 -4.61 -1.97
CA GLY A 342 2.36 -5.68 -1.17
C GLY A 342 1.66 -5.20 0.11
N LYS A 343 1.27 -3.92 0.18
CA LYS A 343 0.59 -3.37 1.36
C LYS A 343 -0.76 -4.03 1.54
N LYS A 344 -1.04 -4.42 2.79
CA LYS A 344 -2.37 -4.91 3.20
C LYS A 344 -3.28 -3.74 3.57
N LEU A 345 -3.75 -3.02 2.55
CA LEU A 345 -4.62 -1.86 2.73
C LEU A 345 -5.96 -2.23 3.39
N SER A 346 -6.56 -1.27 4.11
CA SER A 346 -7.85 -1.43 4.78
C SER A 346 -8.76 -0.23 4.58
N TYR A 347 -8.32 0.98 4.96
CA TYR A 347 -9.06 2.23 4.78
C TYR A 347 -8.18 3.24 4.06
N VAL A 348 -8.64 3.69 2.90
CA VAL A 348 -8.04 4.80 2.14
C VAL A 348 -9.11 5.86 1.92
N ILE A 349 -8.94 7.03 2.52
CA ILE A 349 -9.95 8.08 2.60
C ILE A 349 -9.41 9.34 1.95
N ALA A 350 -10.17 9.87 1.00
CA ALA A 350 -9.88 11.12 0.32
C ALA A 350 -10.55 12.31 1.00
N PHE A 351 -9.79 13.38 1.20
CA PHE A 351 -10.24 14.64 1.76
C PHE A 351 -10.05 15.75 0.72
N GLY A 352 -11.16 16.28 0.20
CA GLY A 352 -11.19 17.49 -0.60
C GLY A 352 -11.72 18.68 0.19
N ASN A 353 -11.81 19.85 -0.45
CA ASN A 353 -12.33 21.06 0.20
C ASN A 353 -13.85 21.01 0.42
N ASP A 354 -14.55 20.24 -0.40
CA ASP A 354 -16.00 20.19 -0.48
C ASP A 354 -16.57 18.78 -0.22
N HIS A 355 -15.73 17.77 0.00
CA HIS A 355 -16.17 16.42 0.33
C HIS A 355 -15.10 15.53 0.94
N VAL A 356 -15.56 14.48 1.61
CA VAL A 356 -14.78 13.31 2.02
C VAL A 356 -15.30 12.07 1.29
N ARG A 357 -14.41 11.21 0.79
CA ARG A 357 -14.80 9.97 0.08
C ARG A 357 -13.96 8.79 0.56
N ASP A 358 -14.61 7.63 0.66
CA ASP A 358 -13.89 6.37 0.80
C ASP A 358 -13.46 5.92 -0.60
N VAL A 359 -12.17 6.00 -0.86
CA VAL A 359 -11.54 5.66 -2.16
C VAL A 359 -10.75 4.37 -2.07
N THR A 360 -10.92 3.59 -0.99
CA THR A 360 -10.21 2.30 -0.75
C THR A 360 -10.23 1.40 -1.98
N TRP A 361 -11.37 1.32 -2.65
CA TRP A 361 -11.60 0.43 -3.78
C TRP A 361 -10.76 0.79 -5.00
N ARG A 362 -10.34 2.05 -5.17
CA ARG A 362 -9.42 2.47 -6.25
C ARG A 362 -8.02 1.88 -6.07
N TYR A 363 -7.58 1.81 -4.82
CA TYR A 363 -6.21 1.44 -4.44
C TYR A 363 -6.07 -0.05 -4.11
N THR A 364 -7.15 -0.82 -4.27
CA THR A 364 -7.20 -2.25 -3.92
C THR A 364 -7.83 -3.06 -5.03
N PHE A 365 -7.26 -4.22 -5.29
CA PHE A 365 -7.68 -5.18 -6.30
C PHE A 365 -8.44 -6.36 -5.68
N ASP A 366 -8.02 -6.83 -4.50
CA ASP A 366 -8.73 -7.90 -3.76
C ASP A 366 -9.67 -7.32 -2.70
N HIS A 367 -10.85 -6.87 -3.14
CA HIS A 367 -11.83 -6.22 -2.26
C HIS A 367 -12.34 -7.13 -1.14
N LEU A 368 -12.40 -8.45 -1.37
CA LEU A 368 -12.87 -9.41 -0.37
C LEU A 368 -11.89 -9.50 0.80
N GLU A 369 -10.59 -9.57 0.50
CA GLU A 369 -9.56 -9.56 1.53
C GLU A 369 -9.45 -8.21 2.24
N VAL A 370 -9.72 -7.10 1.54
CA VAL A 370 -9.77 -5.76 2.15
C VAL A 370 -10.90 -5.66 3.16
N VAL A 371 -12.11 -6.12 2.82
CA VAL A 371 -13.27 -6.11 3.72
C VAL A 371 -12.96 -6.84 5.03
N LYS A 372 -12.26 -7.98 4.98
CA LYS A 372 -11.84 -8.71 6.19
C LYS A 372 -10.92 -7.89 7.10
N ARG A 373 -10.11 -6.99 6.54
CA ARG A 373 -9.17 -6.12 7.28
C ARG A 373 -9.81 -4.84 7.80
N ARG A 374 -11.04 -4.52 7.37
CA ARG A 374 -11.77 -3.30 7.74
C ARG A 374 -12.49 -3.46 9.09
N THR A 375 -11.68 -3.50 10.15
CA THR A 375 -12.14 -3.74 11.52
C THR A 375 -12.16 -2.50 12.43
N ALA A 376 -11.69 -1.34 11.97
CA ALA A 376 -11.62 -0.13 12.81
C ALA A 376 -12.96 0.59 12.96
N CYS A 377 -13.88 0.39 12.01
CA CYS A 377 -15.20 0.96 12.03
C CYS A 377 -16.14 0.11 11.20
N ARG A 378 -17.35 -0.13 11.71
CA ARG A 378 -18.41 -0.81 10.97
C ARG A 378 -18.77 0.00 9.73
N GLU A 379 -18.91 -0.66 8.58
CA GLU A 379 -19.21 -0.01 7.30
C GLU A 379 -20.47 0.87 7.34
N ALA A 380 -21.50 0.45 8.09
CA ALA A 380 -22.72 1.23 8.27
C ALA A 380 -22.47 2.57 8.99
N VAL A 381 -21.64 2.55 10.05
CA VAL A 381 -21.24 3.73 10.81
C VAL A 381 -20.40 4.65 9.94
N LEU A 382 -19.37 4.11 9.27
CA LEU A 382 -18.47 4.88 8.40
C LEU A 382 -19.22 5.57 7.26
N ARG A 383 -20.07 4.83 6.54
CA ARG A 383 -20.89 5.36 5.45
C ARG A 383 -21.83 6.47 5.94
N ASN A 384 -22.48 6.25 7.09
CA ASN A 384 -23.37 7.25 7.66
C ASN A 384 -22.60 8.50 8.10
N PHE A 385 -21.43 8.34 8.72
CA PHE A 385 -20.58 9.44 9.14
C PHE A 385 -20.11 10.29 7.94
N ILE A 386 -19.54 9.67 6.90
CA ILE A 386 -19.11 10.38 5.68
C ILE A 386 -20.31 11.07 5.02
N LYS A 387 -21.47 10.41 4.92
CA LYS A 387 -22.69 11.01 4.38
C LYS A 387 -23.08 12.28 5.15
N LYS A 388 -23.08 12.22 6.48
CA LYS A 388 -23.43 13.37 7.33
C LYS A 388 -22.39 14.48 7.28
N LEU A 389 -21.12 14.14 7.10
CA LEU A 389 -20.04 15.11 6.92
C LEU A 389 -20.16 15.83 5.57
N ASN A 390 -20.40 15.09 4.48
CA ASN A 390 -20.64 15.65 3.15
C ASN A 390 -21.89 16.54 3.09
N ALA A 391 -22.96 16.15 3.77
CA ALA A 391 -24.16 16.97 3.89
C ALA A 391 -23.90 18.34 4.57
N ARG A 392 -22.80 18.51 5.33
CA ARG A 392 -22.41 19.82 5.88
C ARG A 392 -21.77 20.70 4.81
N TYR A 393 -20.88 20.14 4.00
CA TYR A 393 -20.29 20.85 2.87
C TYR A 393 -21.36 21.27 1.87
N GLU A 394 -22.30 20.37 1.56
CA GLU A 394 -23.37 20.61 0.59
C GLU A 394 -24.27 21.80 0.96
N ARG A 395 -24.39 22.16 2.25
CA ARG A 395 -25.19 23.34 2.65
C ARG A 395 -24.65 24.64 2.09
N LEU A 396 -23.35 24.72 1.84
CA LEU A 396 -22.66 25.91 1.36
C LEU A 396 -22.41 25.89 -0.15
N MET A 397 -22.77 24.79 -0.84
CA MET A 397 -22.55 24.64 -2.28
C MET A 397 -23.74 25.10 -3.10
N SER A 398 -23.45 25.60 -4.31
CA SER A 398 -24.47 25.86 -5.34
C SER A 398 -25.10 24.57 -5.85
N VAL A 399 -26.25 24.68 -6.51
CA VAL A 399 -26.97 23.53 -7.08
C VAL A 399 -26.17 22.88 -8.22
N GLU A 400 -25.51 23.71 -9.02
CA GLU A 400 -24.66 23.30 -10.13
C GLU A 400 -23.48 22.46 -9.61
N ARG A 401 -22.82 22.94 -8.54
CA ARG A 401 -21.69 22.22 -7.94
C ARG A 401 -22.10 20.88 -7.34
N LYS A 402 -23.27 20.80 -6.69
CA LYS A 402 -23.82 19.53 -6.18
C LYS A 402 -24.04 18.53 -7.31
N THR A 403 -24.70 18.99 -8.37
CA THR A 403 -25.01 18.16 -9.54
C THR A 403 -23.74 17.62 -10.18
N GLU A 404 -22.73 18.48 -10.35
CA GLU A 404 -21.41 18.10 -10.85
C GLU A 404 -20.75 17.06 -9.93
N MET A 405 -20.77 17.27 -8.62
CA MET A 405 -20.17 16.33 -7.66
C MET A 405 -20.87 14.97 -7.64
N ASP A 406 -22.19 14.93 -7.77
CA ASP A 406 -22.95 13.69 -7.87
C ASP A 406 -22.61 12.92 -9.15
N GLN A 407 -22.45 13.63 -10.29
CA GLN A 407 -22.00 13.04 -11.54
C GLN A 407 -20.59 12.47 -11.43
N ARG A 408 -19.64 13.21 -10.84
CA ARG A 408 -18.27 12.74 -10.62
C ARG A 408 -18.26 11.51 -9.70
N TYR A 409 -19.06 11.54 -8.63
CA TYR A 409 -19.15 10.42 -7.68
C TYR A 409 -19.73 9.16 -8.33
N LEU A 410 -20.72 9.28 -9.20
CA LEU A 410 -21.25 8.15 -9.97
C LEU A 410 -20.16 7.48 -10.82
N LYS A 411 -19.30 8.27 -11.48
CA LYS A 411 -18.15 7.75 -12.26
C LYS A 411 -17.16 7.00 -11.38
N GLU A 412 -16.86 7.53 -10.19
CA GLU A 412 -16.01 6.85 -9.21
C GLU A 412 -16.62 5.52 -8.74
N LEU A 413 -17.92 5.47 -8.48
CA LEU A 413 -18.59 4.22 -8.08
C LEU A 413 -18.49 3.14 -9.16
N ILE A 414 -18.64 3.52 -10.43
CA ILE A 414 -18.48 2.59 -11.56
C ILE A 414 -17.04 2.04 -11.63
N GLU A 415 -16.04 2.91 -11.41
CA GLU A 415 -14.63 2.53 -11.30
C GLU A 415 -14.40 1.56 -10.12
N PHE A 416 -15.04 1.80 -8.97
CA PHE A 416 -14.90 0.96 -7.78
C PHE A 416 -15.54 -0.41 -7.94
N LEU A 417 -16.65 -0.52 -8.68
CA LEU A 417 -17.34 -1.78 -8.93
C LEU A 417 -16.65 -2.66 -9.97
N SER A 418 -15.63 -2.13 -10.66
CA SER A 418 -14.96 -2.82 -11.77
C SER A 418 -13.46 -2.98 -11.49
N PRO A 419 -13.03 -4.04 -10.77
CA PRO A 419 -11.60 -4.31 -10.54
C PRO A 419 -10.79 -4.41 -11.85
N ASN A 420 -11.42 -4.81 -12.95
CA ASN A 420 -10.81 -4.86 -14.28
C ASN A 420 -10.64 -3.49 -14.95
N MET A 421 -11.43 -2.48 -14.56
CA MET A 421 -11.26 -1.09 -15.04
C MET A 421 -10.11 -0.38 -14.33
N GLN A 422 -9.72 -0.89 -13.16
CA GLN A 422 -8.55 -0.48 -12.38
C GLN A 422 -7.26 -1.10 -12.91
N LEU A 423 -7.36 -2.25 -13.60
CA LEU A 423 -6.26 -2.81 -14.38
C LEU A 423 -6.02 -1.93 -15.61
N ARG A 424 -5.18 -0.90 -15.47
CA ARG A 424 -4.56 -0.24 -16.61
C ARG A 424 -3.67 -1.28 -17.29
N LEU A 425 -4.15 -1.87 -18.41
CA LEU A 425 -3.45 -2.94 -19.14
C LEU A 425 -1.96 -2.61 -19.27
N ASN A 426 -1.09 -3.54 -18.84
CA ASN A 426 0.37 -3.47 -18.97
C ASN A 426 1.09 -2.31 -18.28
N ASN A 427 0.55 -1.73 -17.20
CA ASN A 427 1.29 -0.72 -16.44
C ASN A 427 2.32 -1.36 -15.48
N GLU A 428 3.54 -1.58 -15.96
CA GLU A 428 4.65 -2.16 -15.17
C GLU A 428 4.96 -1.34 -13.90
N ALA A 429 4.66 -0.03 -13.89
CA ALA A 429 4.88 0.84 -12.74
C ALA A 429 4.02 0.46 -11.52
N GLU A 430 2.87 -0.22 -11.71
CA GLU A 430 2.07 -0.73 -10.58
C GLU A 430 2.75 -1.88 -9.82
N ARG A 431 3.80 -2.49 -10.38
CA ARG A 431 4.60 -3.54 -9.74
C ARG A 431 5.87 -3.01 -9.09
N GLN A 432 6.10 -1.71 -9.15
CA GLN A 432 7.27 -1.06 -8.59
C GLN A 432 7.26 -1.14 -7.06
N GLY A 433 8.39 -1.53 -6.46
CA GLY A 433 8.61 -1.47 -5.02
C GLY A 433 8.89 -0.04 -4.54
N ARG A 434 8.77 0.18 -3.23
CA ARG A 434 8.93 1.50 -2.64
C ARG A 434 10.35 2.05 -2.80
N THR A 435 10.46 3.28 -3.30
CA THR A 435 11.75 3.95 -3.53
C THR A 435 12.14 4.90 -2.40
N THR A 436 11.17 5.44 -1.65
CA THR A 436 11.44 6.35 -0.53
C THR A 436 11.45 5.67 0.85
N GLY A 437 12.30 6.16 1.76
CA GLY A 437 12.39 5.67 3.14
C GLY A 437 13.59 4.76 3.40
N ALA A 438 13.94 4.61 4.68
CA ALA A 438 15.08 3.78 5.12
C ALA A 438 14.89 2.32 4.67
N ALA A 439 15.98 1.68 4.20
CA ALA A 439 15.94 0.32 3.67
C ALA A 439 15.36 -0.69 4.68
N GLU A 440 15.78 -0.61 5.94
CA GLU A 440 15.27 -1.44 7.05
C GLU A 440 13.75 -1.31 7.22
N TRP A 441 13.20 -0.10 7.00
CA TRP A 441 11.77 0.18 7.18
C TRP A 441 10.94 -0.34 6.00
N ARG A 442 11.47 -0.20 4.78
CA ARG A 442 10.88 -0.77 3.56
C ARG A 442 10.85 -2.30 3.64
N GLU A 443 11.90 -2.90 4.17
CA GLU A 443 12.01 -4.35 4.36
C GLU A 443 11.07 -4.87 5.46
N ALA A 444 11.03 -4.21 6.62
CA ALA A 444 10.14 -4.60 7.73
C ALA A 444 8.65 -4.64 7.33
N ARG A 445 8.25 -3.77 6.40
CA ARG A 445 6.87 -3.67 5.90
C ARG A 445 6.62 -4.46 4.63
N ARG A 446 7.63 -5.18 4.12
CA ARG A 446 7.60 -5.99 2.88
C ARG A 446 7.28 -5.17 1.63
N GLU A 447 7.65 -3.89 1.62
CA GLU A 447 7.33 -2.90 0.58
C GLU A 447 8.34 -2.86 -0.58
N LEU A 448 9.24 -3.85 -0.69
CA LEU A 448 10.30 -3.90 -1.72
C LEU A 448 9.84 -4.38 -3.11
N GLY A 449 8.59 -4.83 -3.22
CA GLY A 449 7.92 -5.26 -4.45
C GLY A 449 8.44 -6.53 -5.12
N ALA A 450 7.65 -7.05 -6.07
CA ALA A 450 7.89 -8.33 -6.76
C ALA A 450 8.92 -8.23 -7.90
N ALA A 451 9.37 -7.01 -8.23
CA ALA A 451 10.50 -6.80 -9.13
C ALA A 451 11.81 -7.07 -8.38
N SER A 452 12.29 -8.31 -8.51
CA SER A 452 13.68 -8.69 -8.29
C SER A 452 14.62 -7.59 -8.79
N LYS A 453 15.35 -7.01 -7.84
CA LYS A 453 16.63 -6.29 -7.96
C LYS A 453 17.06 -6.05 -9.42
N SER A 454 16.74 -4.86 -9.92
CA SER A 454 17.48 -4.22 -11.00
C SER A 454 17.76 -2.78 -10.62
N CYS A 455 18.45 -2.60 -9.49
CA CYS A 455 19.28 -1.42 -9.32
C CYS A 455 20.67 -1.84 -9.83
N THR A 456 20.98 -1.53 -11.09
CA THR A 456 22.37 -1.55 -11.57
C THR A 456 23.12 -0.38 -10.91
N THR A 457 23.39 -0.50 -9.61
CA THR A 457 24.59 0.08 -9.03
C THR A 457 25.76 -0.65 -9.65
N SER A 458 26.54 0.04 -10.49
CA SER A 458 27.80 -0.49 -10.99
C SER A 458 28.77 -0.63 -9.82
N VAL A 459 28.85 -1.82 -9.21
CA VAL A 459 29.80 -2.10 -8.13
C VAL A 459 31.16 -2.40 -8.73
N ILE A 460 32.10 -1.46 -8.59
CA ILE A 460 33.51 -1.66 -8.97
C ILE A 460 34.32 -1.86 -7.69
N LEU A 461 35.03 -2.99 -7.60
CA LEU A 461 35.75 -3.41 -6.42
C LEU A 461 37.18 -2.86 -6.44
N ARG A 462 37.53 -2.01 -5.47
CA ARG A 462 38.90 -1.51 -5.26
C ARG A 462 39.47 -2.06 -3.96
N PRO A 463 40.76 -2.43 -3.89
CA PRO A 463 41.42 -2.83 -2.63
C PRO A 463 41.28 -1.75 -1.55
N ASN A 464 40.98 -2.17 -0.31
CA ASN A 464 40.92 -1.25 0.84
C ASN A 464 42.30 -1.08 1.50
N ASP A 465 42.42 -0.13 2.43
CA ASP A 465 43.70 0.21 3.08
C ASP A 465 44.39 -0.99 3.75
N ASN A 466 43.61 -1.91 4.36
CA ASN A 466 44.15 -3.12 4.99
C ASN A 466 44.69 -4.11 3.95
N GLU A 467 43.98 -4.29 2.83
CA GLU A 467 44.40 -5.16 1.73
C GLU A 467 45.62 -4.59 0.98
N LEU A 468 45.69 -3.27 0.85
CA LEU A 468 46.87 -2.56 0.31
C LEU A 468 48.08 -2.75 1.23
N ALA A 469 47.90 -2.59 2.54
CA ALA A 469 48.96 -2.83 3.53
C ALA A 469 49.42 -4.29 3.56
N ALA A 470 48.49 -5.23 3.46
CA ALA A 470 48.78 -6.68 3.38
C ALA A 470 49.27 -7.13 1.99
N LYS A 471 49.22 -6.25 0.97
CA LYS A 471 49.51 -6.54 -0.44
C LYS A 471 48.71 -7.72 -1.00
N PHE A 472 47.51 -7.93 -0.46
CA PHE A 472 46.72 -9.13 -0.70
C PHE A 472 45.23 -8.85 -0.58
N LEU A 473 44.48 -9.19 -1.64
CA LEU A 473 43.01 -9.19 -1.66
C LEU A 473 42.53 -10.61 -1.92
N ARG A 474 41.56 -11.06 -1.13
CA ARG A 474 40.85 -12.32 -1.35
C ARG A 474 39.34 -12.10 -1.22
N MET A 475 38.61 -12.47 -2.27
CA MET A 475 37.16 -12.44 -2.32
C MET A 475 36.63 -13.83 -2.63
N GLU A 476 35.64 -14.28 -1.87
CA GLU A 476 34.98 -15.56 -2.04
C GLU A 476 33.47 -15.37 -2.19
N TYR A 477 32.81 -16.20 -2.99
CA TYR A 477 31.35 -16.30 -3.03
C TYR A 477 30.90 -17.74 -2.76
N ASN A 478 29.99 -17.92 -1.83
CA ASN A 478 29.35 -19.20 -1.54
C ASN A 478 27.88 -19.16 -1.99
N CYS A 479 27.52 -20.01 -2.96
CA CYS A 479 26.19 -20.05 -3.55
C CYS A 479 25.14 -20.68 -2.63
N ALA A 480 25.52 -21.69 -1.84
CA ALA A 480 24.65 -22.33 -0.86
C ALA A 480 24.14 -21.31 0.18
N LYS A 481 25.05 -20.56 0.79
CA LYS A 481 24.74 -19.51 1.79
C LYS A 481 24.29 -18.18 1.19
N ASN A 482 24.46 -18.01 -0.13
CA ASN A 482 24.20 -16.77 -0.84
C ASN A 482 24.94 -15.57 -0.21
N GLU A 483 26.25 -15.71 0.02
CA GLU A 483 27.07 -14.69 0.66
C GLU A 483 28.47 -14.59 0.05
N TYR A 484 29.01 -13.36 0.03
CA TYR A 484 30.40 -13.05 -0.27
C TYR A 484 31.20 -12.90 1.02
N LYS A 485 32.47 -13.30 1.00
CA LYS A 485 33.46 -13.02 2.04
C LYS A 485 34.64 -12.26 1.47
N ARG A 486 35.03 -11.16 2.10
CA ARG A 486 36.20 -10.34 1.72
C ARG A 486 36.88 -9.82 2.98
N GLY A 487 37.98 -10.45 3.36
CA GLY A 487 38.53 -10.31 4.72
C GLY A 487 37.50 -10.76 5.76
N ASP A 488 37.32 -9.97 6.83
CA ASP A 488 36.32 -10.23 7.88
C ASP A 488 34.89 -9.81 7.49
N ASN A 489 34.71 -9.15 6.35
CA ASN A 489 33.41 -8.65 5.91
C ASN A 489 32.62 -9.75 5.18
N VAL A 490 31.37 -9.94 5.62
CA VAL A 490 30.40 -10.85 4.98
C VAL A 490 29.27 -10.02 4.37
N VAL A 491 29.03 -10.18 3.07
CA VAL A 491 27.97 -9.48 2.33
C VAL A 491 27.00 -10.49 1.75
N ARG A 492 25.73 -10.42 2.13
CA ARG A 492 24.69 -11.36 1.64
C ARG A 492 24.12 -10.91 0.30
N GLY A 493 23.70 -11.88 -0.51
CA GLY A 493 23.11 -11.71 -1.83
C GLY A 493 24.13 -11.86 -2.97
N TRP A 494 23.83 -12.71 -3.94
CA TRP A 494 24.68 -12.97 -5.11
C TRP A 494 24.92 -11.74 -5.97
N GLU A 495 23.97 -10.80 -6.00
CA GLU A 495 24.10 -9.57 -6.79
C GLU A 495 24.90 -8.46 -6.08
N SER A 496 25.23 -8.61 -4.79
CA SER A 496 25.73 -7.52 -3.96
C SER A 496 27.13 -7.01 -4.33
N LEU A 497 27.99 -7.83 -4.92
CA LEU A 497 29.33 -7.44 -5.41
C LEU A 497 29.46 -7.53 -6.95
N ILE A 498 28.34 -7.63 -7.66
CA ILE A 498 28.34 -7.75 -9.12
C ILE A 498 28.23 -6.37 -9.74
N ASN A 499 29.11 -6.08 -10.70
CA ASN A 499 29.12 -4.82 -11.43
C ASN A 499 27.98 -4.75 -12.47
N LYS A 500 27.79 -5.83 -13.22
CA LYS A 500 26.74 -5.94 -14.23
C LYS A 500 26.17 -7.36 -14.22
N HIS A 501 24.86 -7.48 -14.26
CA HIS A 501 24.20 -8.74 -14.58
C HIS A 501 23.00 -8.48 -15.48
N LYS A 502 22.67 -9.47 -16.30
CA LYS A 502 21.50 -9.42 -17.18
C LYS A 502 20.90 -10.80 -17.26
N ASP A 503 19.58 -10.90 -17.05
CA ASP A 503 18.83 -12.14 -17.25
C ASP A 503 19.38 -13.36 -16.48
N VAL A 504 19.97 -13.15 -15.30
CA VAL A 504 20.47 -14.21 -14.39
C VAL A 504 19.79 -14.12 -13.03
N PHE A 505 19.62 -15.25 -12.35
CA PHE A 505 19.14 -15.33 -10.98
C PHE A 505 19.72 -16.56 -10.24
N ARG A 506 19.65 -16.55 -8.90
CA ARG A 506 19.96 -17.71 -8.05
C ARG A 506 18.72 -18.60 -7.92
N LYS A 507 18.85 -19.86 -8.32
CA LYS A 507 17.84 -20.89 -8.14
C LYS A 507 18.21 -21.79 -6.97
N GLU A 508 17.19 -22.09 -6.17
CA GLU A 508 17.23 -23.10 -5.11
C GLU A 508 16.23 -24.20 -5.48
N GLU A 509 16.69 -25.45 -5.43
CA GLU A 509 15.86 -26.66 -5.62
C GLU A 509 15.83 -27.42 -4.30
N THR A 510 14.78 -27.19 -3.51
CA THR A 510 14.57 -27.83 -2.20
C THR A 510 14.54 -29.35 -2.30
N ASP A 511 13.94 -29.88 -3.36
CA ASP A 511 13.76 -31.33 -3.55
C ASP A 511 15.08 -32.05 -3.86
N LYS A 512 16.10 -31.30 -4.31
CA LYS A 512 17.43 -31.81 -4.64
C LYS A 512 18.52 -31.26 -3.72
N ASP A 513 18.15 -30.49 -2.71
CA ASP A 513 19.04 -29.83 -1.75
C ASP A 513 20.21 -29.06 -2.38
N VAL A 514 19.97 -28.34 -3.49
CA VAL A 514 21.02 -27.61 -4.23
C VAL A 514 20.66 -26.16 -4.53
N ALA A 515 21.69 -25.32 -4.64
CA ALA A 515 21.62 -23.96 -5.16
C ALA A 515 22.60 -23.75 -6.31
N TYR A 516 22.23 -22.90 -7.28
CA TYR A 516 23.09 -22.51 -8.40
C TYR A 516 22.62 -21.18 -9.03
N LEU A 517 23.51 -20.52 -9.78
CA LEU A 517 23.16 -19.40 -10.66
C LEU A 517 22.85 -19.91 -12.06
N CYS A 518 21.78 -19.39 -12.67
CA CYS A 518 21.37 -19.73 -14.03
C CYS A 518 20.60 -18.56 -14.67
N ARG A 519 20.30 -18.67 -15.97
CA ARG A 519 19.57 -17.62 -16.68
C ARG A 519 18.08 -17.65 -16.34
N LYS A 520 17.38 -16.52 -16.46
CA LYS A 520 15.93 -16.40 -16.24
C LYS A 520 15.16 -17.19 -17.30
N GLU A 521 13.98 -17.68 -16.92
CA GLU A 521 13.10 -18.45 -17.80
C GLU A 521 12.71 -17.65 -19.06
N GLY A 522 12.66 -18.34 -20.20
CA GLY A 522 12.36 -17.75 -21.51
C GLY A 522 13.47 -16.88 -22.11
N LYS A 523 14.61 -16.67 -21.42
CA LYS A 523 15.71 -15.85 -21.94
C LYS A 523 16.72 -16.70 -22.73
N PRO A 524 17.20 -16.20 -23.89
CA PRO A 524 18.14 -16.94 -24.75
C PRO A 524 19.56 -16.95 -24.19
N ALA A 525 19.93 -15.95 -23.39
CA ALA A 525 21.23 -15.83 -22.75
C ALA A 525 21.12 -15.10 -21.40
N GLY A 526 22.14 -15.26 -20.56
CA GLY A 526 22.31 -14.49 -19.32
C GLY A 526 23.77 -14.08 -19.14
N GLU A 527 24.02 -12.99 -18.42
CA GLU A 527 25.35 -12.38 -18.27
C GLU A 527 25.61 -11.99 -16.81
N LEU A 528 26.84 -12.20 -16.32
CA LEU A 528 27.35 -11.70 -15.04
C LEU A 528 28.73 -11.06 -15.23
N CYS A 529 29.05 -10.03 -14.46
CA CYS A 529 30.34 -9.38 -14.49
C CYS A 529 30.74 -8.87 -13.10
N TRP A 530 31.87 -9.36 -12.58
CA TRP A 530 32.59 -8.70 -11.49
C TRP A 530 33.63 -7.76 -12.09
N SER A 531 33.81 -6.57 -11.51
CA SER A 531 34.79 -5.59 -11.97
C SER A 531 35.70 -5.15 -10.84
N PHE A 532 37.00 -5.13 -11.09
CA PHE A 532 38.03 -4.72 -10.15
C PHE A 532 38.76 -3.50 -10.69
N ASP A 533 38.81 -2.41 -9.92
CA ASP A 533 39.64 -1.24 -10.20
C ASP A 533 41.00 -1.44 -9.52
N LEU A 534 42.01 -1.69 -10.34
CA LEU A 534 43.40 -1.87 -9.91
C LEU A 534 44.31 -0.80 -10.54
N GLU A 535 43.75 0.35 -10.92
CA GLU A 535 44.51 1.47 -11.49
C GLU A 535 45.52 2.04 -10.47
N GLY A 536 46.75 2.26 -10.92
CA GLY A 536 47.84 2.75 -10.06
C GLY A 536 48.42 1.73 -9.08
N LEU A 537 48.08 0.43 -9.21
CA LEU A 537 48.60 -0.65 -8.36
C LEU A 537 49.59 -1.55 -9.12
N SER A 538 50.67 -1.98 -8.45
CA SER A 538 51.64 -2.93 -9.00
C SER A 538 51.19 -4.37 -8.74
N ILE A 539 50.54 -5.00 -9.73
CA ILE A 539 49.93 -6.33 -9.62
C ILE A 539 50.95 -7.43 -9.91
N LYS A 540 51.22 -8.28 -8.92
CA LYS A 540 52.07 -9.47 -9.08
C LYS A 540 51.29 -10.59 -9.77
N THR A 541 50.13 -10.96 -9.23
CA THR A 541 49.24 -12.01 -9.77
C THR A 541 47.77 -11.66 -9.58
N PHE A 542 46.93 -12.07 -10.54
CA PHE A 542 45.47 -12.08 -10.44
C PHE A 542 44.96 -13.47 -10.76
N SER A 543 44.34 -14.13 -9.78
CA SER A 543 43.84 -15.50 -9.90
C SER A 543 42.34 -15.55 -9.73
N VAL A 544 41.65 -16.28 -10.60
CA VAL A 544 40.22 -16.58 -10.51
C VAL A 544 40.05 -18.09 -10.51
N GLN A 545 39.30 -18.59 -9.52
CA GLN A 545 38.90 -19.99 -9.41
C GLN A 545 37.36 -20.07 -9.35
N LEU A 546 36.78 -20.93 -10.17
CA LEU A 546 35.34 -21.25 -10.20
C LEU A 546 35.13 -22.74 -9.99
N LYS A 547 34.20 -23.09 -9.11
CA LYS A 547 33.74 -24.44 -8.85
C LYS A 547 32.25 -24.59 -9.19
N GLY A 548 31.79 -25.82 -9.39
CA GLY A 548 30.35 -26.10 -9.58
C GLY A 548 29.77 -25.62 -10.92
N ILE A 549 30.57 -25.61 -11.99
CA ILE A 549 30.04 -25.38 -13.34
C ILE A 549 29.38 -26.67 -13.83
N ALA A 550 28.06 -26.63 -14.09
CA ALA A 550 27.32 -27.77 -14.60
C ALA A 550 26.59 -27.41 -15.90
N LYS A 551 26.74 -28.27 -16.91
CA LYS A 551 26.22 -28.08 -18.27
C LYS A 551 25.37 -29.30 -18.63
N TYR A 552 24.13 -29.07 -19.06
CA TYR A 552 23.16 -30.10 -19.43
C TYR A 552 22.60 -29.80 -20.81
N GLU A 553 22.24 -30.83 -21.60
CA GLU A 553 21.41 -30.68 -22.81
C GLU A 553 21.83 -29.52 -23.76
N GLY A 554 23.14 -29.33 -23.95
CA GLY A 554 23.70 -28.27 -24.81
C GLY A 554 23.76 -26.87 -24.19
N GLY A 555 23.50 -26.71 -22.88
CA GLY A 555 23.76 -25.49 -22.13
C GLY A 555 25.26 -25.25 -21.96
N ASN A 556 25.69 -23.99 -22.03
CA ASN A 556 27.09 -23.62 -21.92
C ASN A 556 27.28 -22.42 -20.99
N VAL A 557 28.32 -22.49 -20.16
CA VAL A 557 28.83 -21.40 -19.33
C VAL A 557 30.22 -21.06 -19.84
N THR A 558 30.40 -19.83 -20.31
CA THR A 558 31.69 -19.31 -20.78
C THR A 558 32.15 -18.20 -19.84
N VAL A 559 33.41 -18.27 -19.40
CA VAL A 559 33.97 -17.28 -18.48
C VAL A 559 35.22 -16.67 -19.09
N SER A 560 35.31 -15.34 -19.05
CA SER A 560 36.45 -14.59 -19.57
C SER A 560 36.91 -13.54 -18.59
N VAL A 561 38.22 -13.44 -18.38
CA VAL A 561 38.86 -12.38 -17.59
C VAL A 561 39.48 -11.38 -18.54
N CYS A 562 38.98 -10.15 -18.53
CA CYS A 562 39.39 -9.07 -19.42
C CYS A 562 40.13 -7.97 -18.67
N CYS A 563 41.26 -7.50 -19.21
CA CYS A 563 42.03 -6.36 -18.72
C CYS A 563 42.36 -5.46 -19.91
N GLY A 564 41.72 -4.29 -20.00
CA GLY A 564 41.76 -3.45 -21.20
C GLY A 564 41.26 -4.21 -22.43
N ASP A 565 42.07 -4.26 -23.50
CA ASP A 565 41.76 -4.95 -24.76
C ASP A 565 42.08 -6.45 -24.74
N MET A 566 42.70 -6.97 -23.67
CA MET A 566 43.04 -8.39 -23.57
C MET A 566 41.96 -9.16 -22.80
N CYS A 567 41.41 -10.22 -23.39
CA CYS A 567 40.48 -11.14 -22.72
C CYS A 567 41.00 -12.58 -22.78
N ASN A 568 41.11 -13.23 -21.62
CA ASN A 568 41.50 -14.63 -21.50
C ASN A 568 40.29 -15.47 -21.10
N ILE A 569 40.02 -16.55 -21.83
CA ILE A 569 38.96 -17.49 -21.48
C ILE A 569 39.45 -18.40 -20.34
N LEU A 570 38.63 -18.59 -19.32
CA LEU A 570 38.91 -19.51 -18.23
C LEU A 570 38.96 -20.95 -18.77
N PRO A 571 40.05 -21.70 -18.53
CA PRO A 571 40.14 -23.10 -18.92
C PRO A 571 39.09 -23.98 -18.22
N GLU A 572 38.84 -25.18 -18.75
CA GLU A 572 37.90 -26.14 -18.14
C GLU A 572 38.30 -26.59 -16.73
N SER A 573 39.57 -26.41 -16.34
CA SER A 573 40.04 -26.62 -14.96
C SER A 573 39.33 -25.71 -13.95
N GLY A 574 38.69 -24.63 -14.41
CA GLY A 574 38.03 -23.65 -13.55
C GLY A 574 38.99 -22.66 -12.89
N GLU A 575 40.28 -22.67 -13.23
CA GLU A 575 41.30 -21.81 -12.64
C GLU A 575 42.11 -21.08 -13.72
N LEU A 576 42.31 -19.77 -13.53
CA LEU A 576 43.17 -18.93 -14.35
C LEU A 576 43.98 -18.00 -13.45
N THR A 577 45.30 -17.97 -13.65
CA THR A 577 46.21 -17.02 -13.02
C THR A 577 46.92 -16.18 -14.08
N LEU A 578 46.80 -14.87 -13.95
CA LEU A 578 47.47 -13.88 -14.80
C LEU A 578 48.63 -13.27 -14.01
N ASN A 579 49.83 -13.32 -14.57
CA ASN A 579 51.04 -12.77 -13.97
C ASN A 579 51.36 -11.40 -14.57
N SER A 580 51.88 -10.47 -13.76
CA SER A 580 52.39 -9.17 -14.21
C SER A 580 51.40 -8.39 -15.09
N LEU A 581 50.14 -8.30 -14.61
CA LEU A 581 49.11 -7.51 -15.28
C LEU A 581 49.48 -6.02 -15.26
N LYS A 582 49.16 -5.32 -16.37
CA LYS A 582 49.19 -3.87 -16.40
C LYS A 582 48.16 -3.32 -15.40
N ASP A 583 48.46 -2.17 -14.81
CA ASP A 583 47.53 -1.47 -13.94
C ASP A 583 46.29 -1.04 -14.74
N GLY A 584 45.12 -1.14 -14.10
CA GLY A 584 43.84 -0.83 -14.74
C GLY A 584 42.69 -1.71 -14.29
N ARG A 585 41.60 -1.66 -15.05
CA ARG A 585 40.35 -2.38 -14.73
C ARG A 585 40.39 -3.82 -15.22
N VAL A 586 40.07 -4.75 -14.31
CA VAL A 586 39.91 -6.18 -14.62
C VAL A 586 38.45 -6.59 -14.46
N ASP A 587 37.87 -7.17 -15.51
CA ASP A 587 36.49 -7.66 -15.54
C ASP A 587 36.46 -9.19 -15.64
N VAL A 588 35.78 -9.86 -14.71
CA VAL A 588 35.47 -11.30 -14.77
C VAL A 588 34.04 -11.45 -15.29
N LYS A 589 33.89 -11.82 -16.56
CA LYS A 589 32.61 -11.91 -17.27
C LYS A 589 32.17 -13.36 -17.44
N VAL A 590 30.91 -13.65 -17.19
CA VAL A 590 30.29 -14.97 -17.37
C VAL A 590 29.09 -14.87 -18.27
N MET A 591 29.02 -15.77 -19.26
CA MET A 591 27.93 -15.88 -20.23
C MET A 591 27.26 -17.25 -20.12
N PHE A 592 25.94 -17.25 -19.96
CA PHE A 592 25.08 -18.44 -19.97
C PHE A 592 24.36 -18.51 -21.31
N THR A 593 24.54 -19.59 -22.07
CA THR A 593 23.96 -19.76 -23.42
C THR A 593 23.53 -21.22 -23.66
N GLY A 594 22.88 -21.49 -24.80
CA GLY A 594 22.53 -22.85 -25.22
C GLY A 594 21.38 -23.49 -24.43
N GLY A 595 21.23 -24.81 -24.49
CA GLY A 595 20.12 -25.55 -23.87
C GLY A 595 18.96 -25.81 -24.84
N LYS A 596 17.98 -26.62 -24.42
CA LYS A 596 16.87 -27.10 -25.26
C LYS A 596 15.54 -27.05 -24.52
N GLY A 597 14.47 -26.72 -25.24
CA GLY A 597 13.09 -26.72 -24.73
C GLY A 597 12.78 -25.63 -23.70
N GLN A 598 11.65 -25.77 -23.01
CA GLN A 598 11.18 -24.79 -22.02
C GLN A 598 12.09 -24.70 -20.78
N LEU A 599 12.81 -25.78 -20.47
CA LEU A 599 13.75 -25.85 -19.35
C LEU A 599 15.18 -25.43 -19.73
N ALA A 600 15.40 -24.88 -20.93
CA ALA A 600 16.73 -24.49 -21.38
C ALA A 600 17.42 -23.54 -20.39
N TRP A 601 16.65 -22.72 -19.66
CA TRP A 601 17.16 -21.73 -18.71
C TRP A 601 17.99 -22.32 -17.55
N GLN A 602 17.72 -23.55 -17.12
CA GLN A 602 18.47 -24.23 -16.05
C GLN A 602 19.59 -25.14 -16.58
N HIS A 603 19.81 -25.21 -17.89
CA HIS A 603 20.78 -26.13 -18.49
C HIS A 603 22.24 -25.66 -18.38
N ALA A 604 22.46 -24.38 -18.10
CA ALA A 604 23.77 -23.79 -17.84
C ALA A 604 23.77 -23.27 -16.40
N GLN A 605 24.52 -23.92 -15.52
CA GLN A 605 24.52 -23.64 -14.08
C GLN A 605 25.93 -23.29 -13.62
N LEU A 606 26.04 -22.25 -12.80
CA LEU A 606 27.27 -21.77 -12.18
C LEU A 606 27.17 -21.89 -10.66
N PHE A 607 28.25 -22.31 -10.02
CA PHE A 607 28.33 -22.52 -8.57
C PHE A 607 27.30 -23.51 -8.02
N ARG A 608 26.96 -24.56 -8.78
CA ARG A 608 26.10 -25.65 -8.31
C ARG A 608 26.73 -26.32 -7.09
N SER A 609 26.06 -26.24 -5.95
CA SER A 609 26.49 -26.83 -4.69
C SER A 609 25.28 -27.27 -3.85
N GLU A 610 25.50 -28.21 -2.93
CA GLU A 610 24.52 -28.59 -1.90
C GLU A 610 24.23 -27.41 -0.96
N LEU A 611 23.02 -27.30 -0.41
CA LEU A 611 22.61 -26.16 0.44
C LEU A 611 23.35 -26.10 1.78
N ASN A 612 23.91 -27.21 2.25
CA ASN A 612 24.75 -27.29 3.44
C ASN A 612 26.23 -26.96 3.17
N SER A 613 26.62 -26.75 1.90
CA SER A 613 28.03 -26.64 1.51
C SER A 613 28.70 -25.37 2.07
N LEU A 614 29.86 -25.56 2.69
CA LEU A 614 30.71 -24.47 3.18
C LEU A 614 31.73 -24.01 2.15
N GLU A 615 31.95 -24.79 1.08
CA GLU A 615 32.92 -24.52 0.03
C GLU A 615 32.49 -23.31 -0.82
N PRO A 616 33.37 -22.32 -1.06
CA PRO A 616 33.06 -21.22 -1.97
C PRO A 616 33.07 -21.69 -3.43
N GLY A 617 32.11 -21.20 -4.20
CA GLY A 617 32.01 -21.42 -5.64
C GLY A 617 32.91 -20.50 -6.46
N LEU A 618 33.17 -19.28 -5.99
CA LEU A 618 34.11 -18.32 -6.59
C LEU A 618 35.21 -18.00 -5.58
N ILE A 619 36.46 -17.95 -6.05
CA ILE A 619 37.58 -17.37 -5.32
C ILE A 619 38.33 -16.44 -6.29
N VAL A 620 38.51 -15.18 -5.90
CA VAL A 620 39.36 -14.21 -6.59
C VAL A 620 40.48 -13.77 -5.66
N ILE A 621 41.71 -13.85 -6.12
CA ILE A 621 42.91 -13.48 -5.37
C ILE A 621 43.71 -12.46 -6.18
N VAL A 622 44.07 -11.35 -5.55
CA VAL A 622 44.98 -10.35 -6.13
C VAL A 622 46.18 -10.19 -5.22
N GLN A 623 47.38 -10.44 -5.74
CA GLN A 623 48.64 -10.20 -5.04
C GLN A 623 49.31 -8.96 -5.61
N LEU A 624 49.73 -8.05 -4.73
CA LEU A 624 50.46 -6.84 -5.10
C LEU A 624 51.96 -7.02 -4.79
N HIS A 625 52.79 -6.21 -5.45
CA HIS A 625 54.25 -6.18 -5.21
C HIS A 625 54.63 -5.56 -3.88
#